data_AF-A0A524DM61-F1
#
_entry.id   AF-A0A524DM61-F1
#
_cell.length_a   1.000
_cell.length_b   1.000
_cell.length_c   1.000
_cell.angle_alpha   90.00
_cell.angle_beta   90.00
_cell.angle_gamma   90.00
#
_symmetry.space_group_name_H-M   'P 1'
#
loop_
_entity.id
_entity.type
_entity.pdbx_description
1 polymer ?
#
loop_
_entity_poly.entity_id
_entity_poly.type
_entity_poly.pdbx_seq_one_letter_code
_entity_poly.pdbx_strand_id
1 'polypeptide(L)'
;MVLYIDYNDIQVNKQVLAEKLKEIQKSLKDPRYDVDEEYKNAINVKVNAIKTLIDEYKEKEAEIDKKRDKPFIVQRIANDIEAKIFQLKNLSREYKLHKIDQDTFETLREKYNKEKADLEKEKEDLIKGMRLWIKELKMEKTELETERNLNKGRYSAKEISEDVFNKIDKEFEVKLKKIDSKIDTLTELTK
;
A
#
# COMPACT_ATOMS: atom_id res chain seq x y z
N MET A 1 -0.60 -8.76 -2.42
CA MET A 1 0.45 -7.77 -2.09
C MET A 1 0.35 -6.54 -2.97
N VAL A 2 0.43 -6.69 -4.29
CA VAL A 2 0.23 -5.59 -5.29
C VAL A 2 -1.05 -4.80 -5.03
N LEU A 3 -2.19 -5.49 -4.80
CA LEU A 3 -3.47 -4.84 -4.46
C LEU A 3 -3.44 -3.96 -3.20
N TYR A 4 -2.60 -4.25 -2.21
CA TYR A 4 -2.48 -3.40 -1.00
C TYR A 4 -1.69 -2.14 -1.30
N ILE A 5 -0.68 -2.23 -2.17
CA ILE A 5 0.13 -1.11 -2.61
C ILE A 5 -0.66 -0.21 -3.55
N ASP A 6 -1.40 -0.80 -4.49
CA ASP A 6 -2.29 -0.06 -5.39
C ASP A 6 -3.37 0.69 -4.59
N TYR A 7 -3.93 0.04 -3.55
CA TYR A 7 -4.86 0.70 -2.64
C TYR A 7 -4.25 1.94 -1.98
N ASN A 8 -3.01 1.85 -1.49
CA ASN A 8 -2.33 2.99 -0.88
C ASN A 8 -1.99 4.08 -1.89
N ASP A 9 -1.55 3.72 -3.10
CA ASP A 9 -1.30 4.70 -4.16
C ASP A 9 -2.58 5.47 -4.49
N ILE A 10 -3.73 4.79 -4.52
CA ILE A 10 -5.04 5.43 -4.66
C ILE A 10 -5.33 6.38 -3.50
N GLN A 11 -5.08 5.98 -2.24
CA GLN A 11 -5.28 6.87 -1.08
C GLN A 11 -4.42 8.12 -1.17
N VAL A 12 -3.14 7.97 -1.49
CA VAL A 12 -2.21 9.11 -1.63
C VAL A 12 -2.66 10.02 -2.77
N ASN A 13 -3.07 9.46 -3.92
CA ASN A 13 -3.58 10.25 -5.04
C ASN A 13 -4.87 11.02 -4.68
N LYS A 14 -5.79 10.40 -3.94
CA LYS A 14 -7.00 11.08 -3.44
C LYS A 14 -6.65 12.22 -2.48
N GLN A 15 -5.68 12.04 -1.59
CA GLN A 15 -5.19 13.12 -0.71
C GLN A 15 -4.62 14.29 -1.52
N VAL A 16 -3.78 14.02 -2.52
CA VAL A 16 -3.22 15.05 -3.41
C VAL A 16 -4.33 15.80 -4.15
N LEU A 17 -5.34 15.09 -4.67
CA LEU A 17 -6.48 15.71 -5.33
C LEU A 17 -7.33 16.56 -4.36
N ALA A 18 -7.49 16.12 -3.11
CA ALA A 18 -8.18 16.89 -2.08
C ALA A 18 -7.41 18.17 -1.71
N GLU A 19 -6.08 18.13 -1.64
CA GLU A 19 -5.24 19.32 -1.45
C GLU A 19 -5.35 20.29 -2.61
N LYS A 20 -5.29 19.79 -3.86
CA LYS A 20 -5.53 20.62 -5.06
C LYS A 20 -6.92 21.24 -5.07
N LEU A 21 -7.94 20.51 -4.63
CA LEU A 21 -9.31 21.03 -4.53
C LEU A 21 -9.40 22.15 -3.48
N LYS A 22 -8.68 22.04 -2.35
CA LYS A 22 -8.56 23.12 -1.36
C LYS A 22 -7.80 24.34 -1.91
N GLU A 23 -6.79 24.15 -2.75
CA GLU A 23 -6.11 25.26 -3.43
C GLU A 23 -7.07 25.99 -4.37
N ILE A 24 -7.84 25.26 -5.20
CA ILE A 24 -8.82 25.85 -6.12
C ILE A 24 -9.99 26.52 -5.38
N GLN A 25 -10.36 26.02 -4.18
CA GLN A 25 -11.36 26.68 -3.34
C GLN A 25 -10.97 28.12 -2.95
N LYS A 26 -9.68 28.48 -2.97
CA LYS A 26 -9.25 29.86 -2.78
C LYS A 26 -9.58 30.71 -4.01
N SER A 27 -9.43 30.15 -5.22
CA SER A 27 -9.80 30.81 -6.49
C SER A 27 -11.31 31.00 -6.66
N LEU A 28 -12.13 30.15 -6.04
CA LEU A 28 -13.60 30.34 -5.98
C LEU A 28 -14.02 31.56 -5.13
N LYS A 29 -13.13 32.04 -4.23
CA LYS A 29 -13.36 33.23 -3.41
C LYS A 29 -12.76 34.49 -4.03
N ASP A 30 -12.16 34.38 -5.21
CA ASP A 30 -11.60 35.51 -5.93
C ASP A 30 -12.75 36.39 -6.46
N PRO A 31 -12.73 37.71 -6.25
CA PRO A 31 -13.75 38.61 -6.77
C PRO A 31 -13.99 38.49 -8.28
N ARG A 32 -12.97 38.07 -9.06
CA ARG A 32 -13.11 37.83 -10.50
C ARG A 32 -14.05 36.67 -10.82
N TYR A 33 -14.24 35.72 -9.91
CA TYR A 33 -15.11 34.56 -10.13
C TYR A 33 -16.58 34.94 -10.37
N ASP A 34 -17.04 36.01 -9.74
CA ASP A 34 -18.43 36.46 -9.86
C ASP A 34 -18.66 37.39 -11.06
N VAL A 35 -17.58 37.92 -11.65
CA VAL A 35 -17.65 39.03 -12.62
C VAL A 35 -17.10 38.64 -14.00
N ASP A 36 -16.18 37.68 -14.06
CA ASP A 36 -15.56 37.18 -15.29
C ASP A 36 -16.04 35.75 -15.59
N GLU A 37 -16.88 35.62 -16.63
CA GLU A 37 -17.43 34.33 -17.04
C GLU A 37 -16.37 33.36 -17.57
N GLU A 38 -15.32 33.83 -18.24
CA GLU A 38 -14.24 32.96 -18.74
C GLU A 38 -13.44 32.39 -17.57
N TYR A 39 -13.11 33.24 -16.60
CA TYR A 39 -12.42 32.83 -15.37
C TYR A 39 -13.25 31.85 -14.53
N LYS A 40 -14.56 32.13 -14.38
CA LYS A 40 -15.52 31.25 -13.72
C LYS A 40 -15.59 29.88 -14.39
N ASN A 41 -15.73 29.85 -15.72
CA ASN A 41 -15.78 28.61 -16.49
C ASN A 41 -14.48 27.82 -16.36
N ALA A 42 -13.32 28.48 -16.45
CA ALA A 42 -12.02 27.83 -16.30
C ALA A 42 -11.84 27.19 -14.91
N ILE A 43 -12.30 27.84 -13.84
CA ILE A 43 -12.26 27.27 -12.48
C ILE A 43 -13.23 26.09 -12.36
N ASN A 44 -14.46 26.23 -12.86
CA ASN A 44 -15.46 25.15 -12.80
C ASN A 44 -15.02 23.90 -13.55
N VAL A 45 -14.40 24.05 -14.72
CA VAL A 45 -13.80 22.92 -15.46
C VAL A 45 -12.73 22.21 -14.61
N LYS A 46 -11.84 22.96 -13.96
CA LYS A 46 -10.81 22.37 -13.08
C LYS A 46 -11.42 21.67 -11.86
N VAL A 47 -12.42 22.26 -11.22
CA VAL A 47 -13.13 21.65 -10.08
C VAL A 47 -13.81 20.35 -10.51
N ASN A 48 -14.52 20.36 -11.64
CA ASN A 48 -15.21 19.19 -12.15
C ASN A 48 -14.21 18.09 -12.52
N ALA A 49 -13.11 18.41 -13.20
CA ALA A 49 -12.07 17.43 -13.52
C ALA A 49 -11.49 16.76 -12.26
N ILE A 50 -11.22 17.52 -11.19
CA ILE A 50 -10.74 16.95 -9.92
C ILE A 50 -11.81 16.05 -9.28
N LYS A 51 -13.08 16.46 -9.27
CA LYS A 51 -14.17 15.63 -8.73
C LYS A 51 -14.31 14.31 -9.48
N THR A 52 -14.31 14.35 -10.82
CA THR A 52 -14.34 13.16 -11.66
C THR A 52 -13.19 12.22 -11.34
N LEU A 53 -11.95 12.73 -11.24
CA LEU A 53 -10.80 11.92 -10.88
C LEU A 53 -10.92 11.32 -9.46
N ILE A 54 -11.46 12.06 -8.49
CA ILE A 54 -11.71 11.53 -7.15
C ILE A 54 -12.72 10.37 -7.20
N ASP A 55 -13.78 10.51 -7.98
CA ASP A 55 -14.81 9.47 -8.09
C ASP A 55 -14.27 8.23 -8.83
N GLU A 56 -13.49 8.39 -9.90
CA GLU A 56 -12.75 7.28 -10.53
C GLU A 56 -11.84 6.54 -9.54
N TYR A 57 -11.15 7.28 -8.67
CA TYR A 57 -10.31 6.68 -7.63
C TYR A 57 -11.12 5.93 -6.57
N LYS A 58 -12.33 6.41 -6.21
CA LYS A 58 -13.23 5.68 -5.30
C LYS A 58 -13.76 4.39 -5.91
N GLU A 59 -14.05 4.39 -7.21
CA GLU A 59 -14.47 3.18 -7.91
C GLU A 59 -13.36 2.13 -7.94
N LYS A 60 -12.13 2.56 -8.29
CA LYS A 60 -10.94 1.68 -8.24
C LYS A 60 -10.66 1.17 -6.84
N GLU A 61 -10.82 2.00 -5.81
CA GLU A 61 -10.70 1.61 -4.40
C GLU A 61 -11.69 0.50 -4.05
N ALA A 62 -12.97 0.66 -4.42
CA ALA A 62 -14.01 -0.33 -4.16
C ALA A 62 -13.76 -1.65 -4.90
N GLU A 63 -13.23 -1.61 -6.12
CA GLU A 63 -12.83 -2.82 -6.84
C GLU A 63 -11.68 -3.56 -6.17
N ILE A 64 -10.67 -2.82 -5.71
CA ILE A 64 -9.53 -3.39 -5.01
C ILE A 64 -9.98 -4.00 -3.69
N ASP A 65 -10.85 -3.31 -2.94
CA ASP A 65 -11.38 -3.83 -1.67
C ASP A 65 -12.14 -5.15 -1.83
N LYS A 66 -12.82 -5.35 -2.96
CA LYS A 66 -13.48 -6.62 -3.29
C LYS A 66 -12.50 -7.74 -3.64
N LYS A 67 -11.37 -7.40 -4.27
CA LYS A 67 -10.35 -8.37 -4.74
C LYS A 67 -9.29 -8.68 -3.69
N ARG A 68 -9.21 -7.86 -2.63
CA ARG A 68 -8.16 -7.95 -1.62
C ARG A 68 -8.56 -8.94 -0.53
N ASP A 69 -7.74 -9.97 -0.33
CA ASP A 69 -7.98 -10.99 0.71
C ASP A 69 -8.01 -10.38 2.11
N LYS A 70 -9.09 -10.63 2.86
CA LYS A 70 -9.20 -10.34 4.30
C LYS A 70 -9.49 -11.68 5.01
N PRO A 71 -8.58 -12.23 5.84
CA PRO A 71 -7.30 -11.67 6.30
C PRO A 71 -6.18 -11.71 5.23
N PHE A 72 -5.16 -10.87 5.41
CA PHE A 72 -3.98 -10.84 4.53
C PHE A 72 -3.29 -12.22 4.47
N ILE A 73 -2.68 -12.55 3.34
CA ILE A 73 -2.15 -13.89 3.06
C ILE A 73 -1.19 -14.43 4.14
N VAL A 74 -0.31 -13.58 4.71
CA VAL A 74 0.60 -14.00 5.79
C VAL A 74 -0.16 -14.33 7.08
N GLN A 75 -1.20 -13.55 7.40
CA GLN A 75 -2.07 -13.83 8.54
C GLN A 75 -2.93 -15.07 8.30
N ARG A 76 -3.43 -15.27 7.07
CA ARG A 76 -4.16 -16.48 6.67
C ARG A 76 -3.30 -17.73 6.89
N ILE A 77 -2.08 -17.73 6.36
CA ILE A 77 -1.13 -18.84 6.53
C ILE A 77 -0.81 -19.06 8.01
N ALA A 78 -0.67 -17.99 8.80
CA ALA A 78 -0.49 -18.12 10.26
C ALA A 78 -1.67 -18.84 10.93
N ASN A 79 -2.90 -18.49 10.58
CA ASN A 79 -4.10 -19.15 11.10
C ASN A 79 -4.16 -20.64 10.65
N ASP A 80 -3.77 -20.93 9.41
CA ASP A 80 -3.73 -22.30 8.88
C ASP A 80 -2.69 -23.15 9.64
N ILE A 81 -1.53 -22.58 9.98
CA ILE A 81 -0.52 -23.22 10.84
C ILE A 81 -1.11 -23.52 12.22
N GLU A 82 -1.81 -22.57 12.85
CA GLU A 82 -2.45 -22.79 14.15
C GLU A 82 -3.51 -23.90 14.09
N ALA A 83 -4.31 -23.94 13.02
CA ALA A 83 -5.26 -25.00 12.78
C ALA A 83 -4.57 -26.37 12.66
N LYS A 84 -3.43 -26.45 11.96
CA LYS A 84 -2.62 -27.68 11.87
C LYS A 84 -2.06 -28.11 13.23
N ILE A 85 -1.58 -27.16 14.04
CA ILE A 85 -1.13 -27.42 15.42
C ILE A 85 -2.28 -28.00 16.25
N PHE A 86 -3.48 -27.44 16.13
CA PHE A 86 -4.67 -27.95 16.82
C PHE A 86 -5.06 -29.36 16.35
N GLN A 87 -5.03 -29.61 15.04
CA GLN A 87 -5.28 -30.94 14.45
C GLN A 87 -4.30 -31.99 15.00
N LEU A 88 -2.99 -31.67 15.03
CA LEU A 88 -1.96 -32.54 15.59
C LEU A 88 -2.17 -32.84 17.09
N LYS A 89 -2.57 -31.83 17.87
CA LYS A 89 -2.90 -31.99 19.31
C LYS A 89 -4.11 -32.91 19.50
N ASN A 90 -5.17 -32.73 18.73
CA ASN A 90 -6.36 -33.57 18.80
C ASN A 90 -6.08 -35.00 18.36
N LEU A 91 -5.35 -35.18 17.25
CA LEU A 91 -4.94 -36.50 16.76
C LEU A 91 -4.15 -37.27 17.85
N SER A 92 -3.22 -36.58 18.53
CA SER A 92 -2.47 -37.15 19.65
C SER A 92 -3.37 -37.55 20.83
N ARG A 93 -4.42 -36.78 21.10
CA ARG A 93 -5.40 -37.09 22.14
C ARG A 93 -6.27 -38.30 21.76
N GLU A 94 -6.74 -38.38 20.53
CA GLU A 94 -7.57 -39.49 20.06
C GLU A 94 -6.82 -40.82 20.06
N TYR A 95 -5.54 -40.80 19.67
CA TYR A 95 -4.66 -41.97 19.78
C TYR A 95 -4.48 -42.42 21.24
N LYS A 96 -4.22 -41.48 22.17
CA LYS A 96 -4.13 -41.77 23.62
C LYS A 96 -5.43 -42.35 24.21
N LEU A 97 -6.57 -42.00 23.63
CA LEU A 97 -7.88 -42.53 24.01
C LEU A 97 -8.23 -43.82 23.27
N HIS A 98 -7.28 -44.41 22.53
CA HIS A 98 -7.44 -45.62 21.73
C HIS A 98 -8.61 -45.56 20.74
N LYS A 99 -8.96 -44.36 20.26
CA LYS A 99 -10.04 -44.15 19.27
C LYS A 99 -9.61 -44.40 17.83
N ILE A 100 -8.30 -44.37 17.58
CA ILE A 100 -7.66 -44.64 16.29
C ILE A 100 -6.49 -45.59 16.53
N ASP A 101 -6.19 -46.40 15.53
CA ASP A 101 -5.05 -47.32 15.56
C ASP A 101 -3.72 -46.58 15.30
N GLN A 102 -2.61 -47.28 15.55
CA GLN A 102 -1.26 -46.72 15.44
C GLN A 102 -0.90 -46.35 13.99
N ASP A 103 -1.29 -47.16 13.01
CA ASP A 103 -0.94 -46.95 11.60
C ASP A 103 -1.64 -45.70 11.05
N THR A 104 -2.94 -45.56 11.36
CA THR A 104 -3.73 -44.36 11.06
C THR A 104 -3.15 -43.12 11.75
N PHE A 105 -2.74 -43.24 13.02
CA PHE A 105 -2.13 -42.15 13.77
C PHE A 105 -0.81 -41.68 13.13
N GLU A 106 0.10 -42.61 12.82
CA GLU A 106 1.41 -42.30 12.24
C GLU A 106 1.25 -41.64 10.87
N THR A 107 0.40 -42.19 10.00
CA THR A 107 0.13 -41.66 8.66
C THR A 107 -0.43 -40.24 8.71
N LEU A 108 -1.46 -39.99 9.53
CA LEU A 108 -2.08 -38.66 9.65
C LEU A 108 -1.12 -37.65 10.30
N ARG A 109 -0.33 -38.09 11.28
CA ARG A 109 0.65 -37.23 11.96
C ARG A 109 1.73 -36.79 11.00
N GLU A 110 2.28 -37.70 10.19
CA GLU A 110 3.27 -37.36 9.18
C GLU A 110 2.71 -36.37 8.15
N LYS A 111 1.50 -36.65 7.64
CA LYS A 111 0.81 -35.75 6.70
C LYS A 111 0.62 -34.34 7.27
N TYR A 112 0.08 -34.21 8.48
CA TYR A 112 -0.14 -32.90 9.09
C TYR A 112 1.15 -32.16 9.44
N ASN A 113 2.21 -32.88 9.84
CA ASN A 113 3.52 -32.28 10.06
C ASN A 113 4.11 -31.74 8.75
N LYS A 114 3.98 -32.49 7.64
CA LYS A 114 4.45 -32.05 6.33
C LYS A 114 3.70 -30.80 5.86
N GLU A 115 2.37 -30.83 5.90
CA GLU A 115 1.52 -29.68 5.52
C GLU A 115 1.83 -28.44 6.38
N LYS A 116 2.05 -28.61 7.69
CA LYS A 116 2.48 -27.53 8.58
C LYS A 116 3.83 -26.95 8.17
N ALA A 117 4.81 -27.80 7.88
CA ALA A 117 6.15 -27.38 7.48
C ALA A 117 6.14 -26.62 6.14
N ASP A 118 5.32 -27.06 5.19
CA ASP A 118 5.15 -26.39 3.90
C ASP A 118 4.56 -24.98 4.09
N LEU A 119 3.53 -24.84 4.94
CA LEU A 119 2.95 -23.54 5.29
C LEU A 119 3.95 -22.61 6.02
N GLU A 120 4.75 -23.16 6.95
CA GLU A 120 5.79 -22.41 7.66
C GLU A 120 6.85 -21.87 6.68
N LYS A 121 7.26 -22.69 5.71
CA LYS A 121 8.20 -22.29 4.66
C LYS A 121 7.60 -21.23 3.74
N GLU A 122 6.36 -21.40 3.28
CA GLU A 122 5.67 -20.41 2.45
C GLU A 122 5.57 -19.06 3.16
N LYS A 123 5.21 -19.07 4.45
CA LYS A 123 5.16 -17.86 5.28
C LYS A 123 6.53 -17.18 5.36
N GLU A 124 7.58 -17.94 5.60
CA GLU A 124 8.94 -17.42 5.71
C GLU A 124 9.41 -16.80 4.40
N ASP A 125 9.18 -17.48 3.27
CA ASP A 125 9.55 -17.00 1.93
C ASP A 125 8.80 -15.71 1.57
N LEU A 126 7.50 -15.63 1.89
CA LEU A 126 6.71 -14.40 1.71
C LEU A 126 7.26 -13.23 2.54
N ILE A 127 7.61 -13.48 3.81
CA ILE A 127 8.18 -12.45 4.68
C ILE A 127 9.55 -11.99 4.16
N LYS A 128 10.40 -12.91 3.69
CA LYS A 128 11.69 -12.58 3.08
C LYS A 128 11.51 -11.72 1.82
N GLY A 129 10.59 -12.09 0.94
CA GLY A 129 10.25 -11.30 -0.24
C GLY A 129 9.80 -9.89 0.10
N MET A 130 8.92 -9.72 1.09
CA MET A 130 8.49 -8.39 1.55
C MET A 130 9.63 -7.57 2.14
N ARG A 131 10.54 -8.20 2.91
CA ARG A 131 11.71 -7.50 3.47
C ARG A 131 12.69 -7.04 2.39
N LEU A 132 12.89 -7.84 1.35
CA LEU A 132 13.67 -7.45 0.17
C LEU A 132 13.03 -6.23 -0.51
N TRP A 133 11.71 -6.27 -0.73
CA TRP A 133 11.01 -5.15 -1.33
C TRP A 133 11.08 -3.87 -0.48
N ILE A 134 10.94 -3.98 0.85
CA ILE A 134 11.15 -2.84 1.77
C ILE A 134 12.56 -2.26 1.60
N LYS A 135 13.57 -3.10 1.41
CA LYS A 135 14.96 -2.64 1.20
C LYS A 135 15.09 -1.89 -0.13
N GLU A 136 14.51 -2.40 -1.20
CA GLU A 136 14.51 -1.75 -2.52
C GLU A 136 13.82 -0.37 -2.45
N LEU A 137 12.65 -0.29 -1.83
CA LEU A 137 11.92 0.97 -1.64
C LEU A 137 12.72 1.98 -0.81
N LYS A 138 13.48 1.53 0.20
CA LYS A 138 14.38 2.40 0.95
C LYS A 138 15.53 2.95 0.11
N MET A 139 16.07 2.15 -0.82
CA MET A 139 17.09 2.62 -1.76
C MET A 139 16.50 3.65 -2.72
N GLU A 140 15.35 3.36 -3.33
CA GLU A 140 14.63 4.30 -4.21
C GLU A 140 14.32 5.62 -3.48
N LYS A 141 13.92 5.55 -2.20
CA LYS A 141 13.72 6.74 -1.36
C LYS A 141 14.99 7.58 -1.27
N THR A 142 16.13 6.97 -0.96
CA THR A 142 17.42 7.67 -0.83
C THR A 142 17.86 8.29 -2.16
N GLU A 143 17.61 7.61 -3.28
CA GLU A 143 17.89 8.15 -4.61
C GLU A 143 17.04 9.40 -4.90
N LEU A 144 15.73 9.33 -4.65
CA LEU A 144 14.83 10.49 -4.81
C LEU A 144 15.19 11.64 -3.87
N GLU A 145 15.60 11.36 -2.63
CA GLU A 145 16.07 12.39 -1.69
C GLU A 145 17.35 13.07 -2.20
N THR A 146 18.25 12.30 -2.81
CA THR A 146 19.47 12.83 -3.43
C THR A 146 19.13 13.74 -4.61
N GLU A 147 18.25 13.31 -5.51
CA GLU A 147 17.77 14.12 -6.63
C GLU A 147 17.05 15.39 -6.16
N ARG A 148 16.20 15.29 -5.13
CA ARG A 148 15.53 16.45 -4.53
C ARG A 148 16.54 17.46 -3.97
N ASN A 149 17.60 16.99 -3.31
CA ASN A 149 18.66 17.84 -2.80
C ASN A 149 19.48 18.50 -3.91
N LEU A 150 19.72 17.80 -5.02
CA LEU A 150 20.32 18.40 -6.22
C LEU A 150 19.43 19.51 -6.78
N ASN A 151 18.11 19.30 -6.87
CA ASN A 151 17.16 20.33 -7.30
C ASN A 151 17.21 21.58 -6.39
N LYS A 152 17.31 21.40 -5.07
CA LYS A 152 17.54 22.51 -4.11
C LYS A 152 18.87 23.23 -4.35
N GLY A 153 19.93 22.47 -4.66
CA GLY A 153 21.24 23.02 -5.00
C GLY A 153 21.20 23.88 -6.26
N ARG A 154 20.54 23.41 -7.32
CA ARG A 154 20.35 24.14 -8.58
C ARG A 154 19.56 25.42 -8.39
N TYR A 155 18.52 25.40 -7.56
CA TYR A 155 17.79 26.62 -7.19
C TYR A 155 18.68 27.61 -6.43
N SER A 156 19.45 27.13 -5.45
CA SER A 156 20.38 27.96 -4.67
C SER A 156 21.47 28.59 -5.56
N ALA A 157 21.93 27.86 -6.57
CA ALA A 157 22.86 28.34 -7.59
C ALA A 157 22.20 29.23 -8.66
N LYS A 158 20.88 29.48 -8.58
CA LYS A 158 20.08 30.25 -9.55
C LYS A 158 20.09 29.68 -10.97
N GLU A 159 20.34 28.37 -11.11
CA GLU A 159 20.25 27.67 -12.39
C GLU A 159 18.80 27.46 -12.85
N ILE A 160 17.88 27.42 -11.89
CA ILE A 160 16.44 27.27 -12.12
C ILE A 160 15.68 28.39 -11.40
N SER A 161 14.57 28.83 -11.99
CA SER A 161 13.66 29.79 -11.37
C SER A 161 12.91 29.18 -10.18
N GLU A 162 12.41 30.03 -9.29
CA GLU A 162 11.58 29.64 -8.14
C GLU A 162 10.33 28.84 -8.54
N ASP A 163 9.64 29.22 -9.61
CA ASP A 163 8.45 28.49 -10.10
C ASP A 163 8.78 27.05 -10.52
N VAL A 164 9.89 26.88 -11.25
CA VAL A 164 10.40 25.56 -11.67
C VAL A 164 10.83 24.73 -10.46
N PHE A 165 11.53 25.33 -9.51
CA PHE A 165 11.92 24.69 -8.27
C PHE A 165 10.70 24.17 -7.50
N ASN A 166 9.72 25.04 -7.24
CA ASN A 166 8.51 24.72 -6.48
C ASN A 166 7.69 23.60 -7.14
N LYS A 167 7.60 23.60 -8.48
CA LYS A 167 6.91 22.54 -9.21
C LYS A 167 7.60 21.18 -9.02
N ILE A 168 8.92 21.13 -9.23
CA ILE A 168 9.71 19.90 -9.12
C ILE A 168 9.75 19.40 -7.67
N ASP A 169 9.89 20.30 -6.69
CA ASP A 169 9.94 19.93 -5.28
C ASP A 169 8.61 19.31 -4.82
N LYS A 170 7.47 19.86 -5.24
CA LYS A 170 6.14 19.25 -5.01
C LYS A 170 6.03 17.86 -5.62
N GLU A 171 6.58 17.63 -6.82
CA GLU A 171 6.59 16.31 -7.45
C GLU A 171 7.41 15.29 -6.64
N PHE A 172 8.58 15.70 -6.13
CA PHE A 172 9.39 14.84 -5.24
C PHE A 172 8.67 14.55 -3.92
N GLU A 173 8.00 15.53 -3.31
CA GLU A 173 7.23 15.31 -2.08
C GLU A 173 6.14 14.26 -2.25
N VAL A 174 5.41 14.31 -3.37
CA VAL A 174 4.38 13.30 -3.66
C VAL A 174 4.99 11.92 -3.87
N LYS A 175 6.11 11.81 -4.60
CA LYS A 175 6.80 10.53 -4.83
C LYS A 175 7.32 9.93 -3.51
N LEU A 176 7.98 10.74 -2.69
CA LEU A 176 8.51 10.32 -1.39
C LEU A 176 7.38 9.84 -0.46
N LYS A 177 6.26 10.59 -0.40
CA LYS A 177 5.08 10.20 0.39
C LYS A 177 4.48 8.87 -0.06
N LYS A 178 4.49 8.56 -1.36
CA LYS A 178 4.06 7.26 -1.88
C LYS A 178 4.98 6.14 -1.43
N ILE A 179 6.30 6.32 -1.56
CA ILE A 179 7.28 5.32 -1.12
C ILE A 179 7.15 5.05 0.38
N ASP A 180 7.03 6.09 1.19
CA ASP A 180 6.86 5.95 2.64
C ASP A 180 5.60 5.16 2.98
N SER A 181 4.46 5.47 2.35
CA SER A 181 3.22 4.71 2.55
C SER A 181 3.36 3.23 2.17
N LYS A 182 4.11 2.91 1.10
CA LYS A 182 4.40 1.53 0.68
C LYS A 182 5.27 0.81 1.70
N ILE A 183 6.34 1.46 2.18
CA ILE A 183 7.24 0.92 3.21
C ILE A 183 6.47 0.63 4.49
N ASP A 184 5.65 1.57 4.97
CA ASP A 184 4.87 1.43 6.20
C ASP A 184 3.92 0.25 6.11
N THR A 185 3.22 0.12 4.98
CA THR A 185 2.26 -0.97 4.77
C THR A 185 2.94 -2.32 4.69
N LEU A 186 4.02 -2.45 3.91
CA LEU A 186 4.77 -3.70 3.87
C LEU A 186 5.35 -4.06 5.23
N THR A 187 5.80 -3.06 6.00
CA THR A 187 6.29 -3.26 7.37
C THR A 187 5.19 -3.80 8.28
N GLU A 188 3.99 -3.24 8.22
CA GLU A 188 2.83 -3.73 8.98
C GLU A 188 2.43 -5.16 8.58
N LEU A 189 2.46 -5.47 7.28
CA LEU A 189 2.14 -6.80 6.75
C LEU A 189 3.20 -7.88 7.06
N THR A 190 4.40 -7.47 7.51
CA THR A 190 5.49 -8.39 7.92
C THR A 190 5.56 -8.65 9.42
N LYS A 191 4.71 -7.99 10.22
CA LYS A 191 4.58 -8.24 11.66
C LYS A 191 3.73 -9.48 11.90
#